data_AF-A0A7W1G4F0-F1
#
_entry.id   AF-A0A7W1G4F0-F1
#
_cell.length_a   1.000
_cell.length_b   1.000
_cell.length_c   1.000
_cell.angle_alpha   90.00
_cell.angle_beta   90.00
_cell.angle_gamma   90.00
#
_symmetry.space_group_name_H-M   'P 1'
#
loop_
_entity.id
_entity.type
_entity.pdbx_description
1 polymer ?
#
loop_
_entity_poly.entity_id
_entity_poly.type
_entity_poly.pdbx_seq_one_letter_code
_entity_poly.pdbx_strand_id
1 'polypeptide(L)'
;MALAEAYGMTGDPALKTPAQHGVDTILARQNRDLKPGAAKGDAKSDPYAAFGWDYAEATTRNDSSVTGWNVMALKSALAAQLNIGNGLEGAKCWLERTWKLTNPDWAKLDPYKGESLFPYGLMSDTDKIYYHPLECVGAVCAVYLGHHAGDVMLETLANTIMTKQTPAAYPCNTYFMYYNTLTMFQVGGERWKTWNGRVRDLLVNAQRKGNGCFDGSWDWDGTEFPGHQIGRVLSTAYCCLSLEVYYRYAQVQGAKEKSLR
;
A
#
# COMPACT_ATOMS: atom_id res chain seq x y z
N MET A 1 5.18 6.43 -9.21
CA MET A 1 6.02 5.74 -8.19
C MET A 1 7.45 5.54 -8.69
N ALA A 2 7.70 4.63 -9.64
CA ALA A 2 9.06 4.28 -10.08
C ALA A 2 9.95 5.49 -10.46
N LEU A 3 9.44 6.44 -11.24
CA LEU A 3 10.18 7.67 -11.58
C LEU A 3 10.54 8.52 -10.35
N ALA A 4 9.62 8.63 -9.38
CA ALA A 4 9.86 9.39 -8.16
C ALA A 4 10.91 8.69 -7.27
N GLU A 5 10.87 7.36 -7.17
CA GLU A 5 11.88 6.60 -6.42
C GLU A 5 13.25 6.70 -7.09
N ALA A 6 13.32 6.52 -8.41
CA ALA A 6 14.56 6.66 -9.17
C ALA A 6 15.15 8.07 -9.03
N TYR A 7 14.33 9.12 -9.16
CA TYR A 7 14.75 10.49 -8.93
C TYR A 7 15.24 10.72 -7.49
N GLY A 8 14.48 10.27 -6.48
CA GLY A 8 14.84 10.44 -5.08
C GLY A 8 16.13 9.73 -4.68
N MET A 9 16.45 8.59 -5.30
CA MET A 9 17.69 7.85 -5.04
C MET A 9 18.91 8.38 -5.79
N THR A 10 18.73 8.85 -7.03
CA THR A 10 19.85 9.21 -7.93
C THR A 10 20.14 10.70 -8.00
N GLY A 11 19.12 11.53 -7.74
CA GLY A 11 19.18 12.97 -7.98
C GLY A 11 19.23 13.36 -9.46
N ASP A 12 18.99 12.44 -10.40
CA ASP A 12 19.06 12.71 -11.85
C ASP A 12 18.05 13.79 -12.28
N PRO A 13 18.50 14.98 -12.73
CA PRO A 13 17.61 16.06 -13.13
C PRO A 13 16.66 15.70 -14.28
N ALA A 14 17.04 14.74 -15.15
CA ALA A 14 16.20 14.30 -16.26
C ALA A 14 14.91 13.62 -15.78
N LEU A 15 14.90 13.06 -14.57
CA LEU A 15 13.75 12.36 -14.00
C LEU A 15 12.79 13.29 -13.26
N LYS A 16 13.23 14.47 -12.84
CA LYS A 16 12.43 15.38 -12.00
C LYS A 16 11.14 15.81 -12.68
N THR A 17 11.23 16.33 -13.90
CA THR A 17 10.06 16.87 -14.64
C THR A 17 9.05 15.77 -14.98
N PRO A 18 9.44 14.61 -15.55
CA PRO A 18 8.53 13.49 -15.75
C PRO A 18 7.89 12.97 -14.45
N ALA A 19 8.65 12.90 -13.36
CA ALA A 19 8.13 12.47 -12.07
C ALA A 19 7.08 13.45 -11.53
N GLN A 20 7.33 14.77 -11.61
CA GLN A 20 6.37 15.79 -11.19
C GLN A 20 5.08 15.75 -12.03
N HIS A 21 5.17 15.62 -13.36
CA HIS A 21 3.98 15.49 -14.22
C HIS A 21 3.13 14.26 -13.86
N GLY A 22 3.79 13.14 -13.49
CA GLY A 22 3.10 11.97 -12.98
C GLY A 22 2.33 12.25 -11.68
N VAL A 23 2.95 12.98 -10.75
CA VAL A 23 2.31 13.42 -9.50
C VAL A 23 1.13 14.35 -9.77
N ASP A 24 1.32 15.35 -10.63
CA ASP A 24 0.27 16.31 -11.00
C ASP A 24 -0.96 15.59 -11.59
N THR A 25 -0.73 14.55 -12.39
CA THR A 25 -1.81 13.71 -12.95
C THR A 25 -2.55 12.93 -11.87
N ILE A 26 -1.83 12.37 -10.88
CA ILE A 26 -2.44 11.68 -9.74
C ILE A 26 -3.34 12.64 -8.96
N LEU A 27 -2.83 13.85 -8.66
CA LEU A 27 -3.58 14.86 -7.91
C LEU A 27 -4.81 15.35 -8.67
N ALA A 28 -4.70 15.56 -9.98
CA ALA A 28 -5.82 15.98 -10.82
C ALA A 28 -6.95 14.94 -10.91
N ARG A 29 -6.65 13.66 -10.68
CA ARG A 29 -7.61 12.55 -10.77
C ARG A 29 -8.12 12.05 -9.42
N GLN A 30 -7.75 12.70 -8.33
CA GLN A 30 -8.21 12.31 -7.00
C GLN A 30 -9.70 12.58 -6.85
N ASN A 31 -10.42 11.59 -6.34
CA ASN A 31 -11.85 11.72 -6.05
C ASN A 31 -12.07 12.75 -4.95
N ARG A 32 -13.30 13.26 -4.90
CA ARG A 32 -13.76 14.17 -3.86
C ARG A 32 -14.70 13.44 -2.89
N ASP A 33 -14.68 13.84 -1.63
CA ASP A 33 -15.69 13.42 -0.67
C ASP A 33 -16.97 14.19 -0.93
N LEU A 34 -17.92 13.53 -1.61
CA LEU A 34 -19.17 14.15 -2.04
C LEU A 34 -20.26 14.13 -0.96
N LYS A 35 -19.94 13.75 0.29
CA LYS A 35 -20.93 13.73 1.38
C LYS A 35 -21.07 15.12 2.03
N PRO A 36 -22.25 15.75 1.99
CA PRO A 36 -22.52 16.94 2.79
C PRO A 36 -22.60 16.54 4.28
N GLY A 37 -21.78 17.16 5.13
CA GLY A 37 -21.92 17.03 6.59
C GLY A 37 -21.27 15.81 7.26
N ALA A 38 -20.19 15.25 6.70
CA ALA A 38 -19.25 14.46 7.49
C ALA A 38 -18.85 15.28 8.75
N ALA A 39 -18.95 14.65 9.92
CA ALA A 39 -19.18 15.27 11.23
C ALA A 39 -18.63 16.70 11.43
N LYS A 40 -19.51 17.62 11.86
CA LYS A 40 -19.12 18.86 12.56
C LYS A 40 -18.30 18.48 13.80
N GLY A 41 -16.99 18.33 13.64
CA GLY A 41 -16.10 17.89 14.71
C GLY A 41 -14.65 17.87 14.27
N ASP A 42 -14.32 17.09 13.24
CA ASP A 42 -12.91 16.83 12.90
C ASP A 42 -12.69 16.92 11.37
N ALA A 43 -11.87 17.90 10.99
CA ALA A 43 -11.50 18.34 9.64
C ALA A 43 -12.57 19.14 8.86
N LYS A 44 -12.45 20.47 8.99
CA LYS A 44 -12.87 21.52 8.03
C LYS A 44 -13.66 21.03 6.81
N SER A 45 -14.96 21.25 6.92
CA SER A 45 -16.02 21.32 5.90
C SER A 45 -15.61 21.89 4.54
N ASP A 46 -14.99 21.08 3.69
CA ASP A 46 -15.03 21.26 2.24
C ASP A 46 -15.77 20.05 1.65
N PRO A 47 -16.99 20.20 1.10
CA PRO A 47 -17.68 19.13 0.37
C PRO A 47 -16.95 18.69 -0.91
N TYR A 48 -15.73 19.21 -1.13
CA TYR A 48 -14.77 18.83 -2.15
C TYR A 48 -13.40 18.44 -1.58
N ALA A 49 -13.33 18.01 -0.32
CA ALA A 49 -12.10 17.48 0.26
C ALA A 49 -11.61 16.29 -0.59
N ALA A 50 -10.31 16.22 -0.84
CA ALA A 50 -9.68 15.11 -1.54
C ALA A 50 -9.98 13.78 -0.82
N PHE A 51 -10.02 12.66 -1.55
CA PHE A 51 -10.43 11.35 -1.00
C PHE A 51 -9.56 10.21 -1.57
N GLY A 52 -10.16 9.12 -2.07
CA GLY A 52 -9.45 8.04 -2.77
C GLY A 52 -9.34 8.29 -4.28
N TRP A 53 -9.13 7.22 -5.05
CA TRP A 53 -9.02 7.25 -6.51
C TRP A 53 -9.82 6.12 -7.18
N ASP A 54 -10.12 6.32 -8.45
CA ASP A 54 -10.54 5.28 -9.39
C ASP A 54 -9.57 5.23 -10.60
N TYR A 55 -9.78 4.29 -11.53
CA TYR A 55 -8.82 3.97 -12.59
C TYR A 55 -8.43 5.14 -13.52
N ALA A 56 -9.40 5.83 -14.13
CA ALA A 56 -9.13 6.73 -15.26
C ALA A 56 -9.35 8.21 -14.92
N GLU A 57 -10.41 8.51 -14.19
CA GLU A 57 -10.86 9.86 -13.87
C GLU A 57 -11.48 9.90 -12.47
N ALA A 58 -11.77 11.10 -11.98
CA ALA A 58 -12.43 11.25 -10.69
C ALA A 58 -13.89 10.77 -10.79
N THR A 59 -14.27 9.81 -9.95
CA THR A 59 -15.62 9.25 -9.84
C THR A 59 -16.12 9.27 -8.40
N THR A 60 -17.32 8.76 -8.14
CA THR A 60 -17.80 8.51 -6.77
C THR A 60 -17.24 7.23 -6.17
N ARG A 61 -16.70 6.31 -7.00
CA ARG A 61 -16.14 5.03 -6.57
C ARG A 61 -14.67 5.20 -6.22
N ASN A 62 -14.30 4.70 -5.05
CA ASN A 62 -12.91 4.68 -4.58
C ASN A 62 -12.44 3.24 -4.58
N ASP A 63 -11.60 2.90 -5.54
CA ASP A 63 -10.99 1.58 -5.66
C ASP A 63 -9.78 1.50 -4.72
N SER A 64 -9.79 0.52 -3.82
CA SER A 64 -8.75 0.39 -2.81
C SER A 64 -7.40 0.08 -3.43
N SER A 65 -7.33 -0.76 -4.46
CA SER A 65 -6.06 -1.10 -5.14
C SER A 65 -5.47 0.13 -5.82
N VAL A 66 -6.28 0.86 -6.59
CA VAL A 66 -5.83 2.09 -7.28
C VAL A 66 -5.42 3.16 -6.26
N THR A 67 -6.20 3.33 -5.20
CA THR A 67 -5.87 4.26 -4.11
C THR A 67 -4.56 3.88 -3.44
N GLY A 68 -4.32 2.60 -3.17
CA GLY A 68 -3.06 2.11 -2.62
C GLY A 68 -1.86 2.47 -3.49
N TRP A 69 -1.93 2.25 -4.80
CA TRP A 69 -0.87 2.65 -5.73
C TRP A 69 -0.61 4.16 -5.72
N ASN A 70 -1.65 4.98 -5.69
CA ASN A 70 -1.51 6.44 -5.64
C ASN A 70 -0.91 6.91 -4.31
N VAL A 71 -1.30 6.34 -3.17
CA VAL A 71 -0.69 6.61 -1.88
C VAL A 71 0.81 6.29 -1.89
N MET A 72 1.20 5.12 -2.40
CA MET A 72 2.61 4.76 -2.51
C MET A 72 3.37 5.71 -3.44
N ALA A 73 2.79 6.06 -4.60
CA ALA A 73 3.39 6.99 -5.55
C ALA A 73 3.60 8.39 -4.93
N LEU A 74 2.60 8.92 -4.21
CA LEU A 74 2.69 10.21 -3.53
C LEU A 74 3.71 10.15 -2.38
N LYS A 75 3.85 9.02 -1.68
CA LYS A 75 4.90 8.85 -0.67
C LYS A 75 6.30 8.83 -1.24
N SER A 76 6.51 8.09 -2.33
CA SER A 76 7.79 8.12 -3.05
C SER A 76 8.11 9.54 -3.55
N ALA A 77 7.11 10.27 -4.06
CA ALA A 77 7.25 11.65 -4.51
C ALA A 77 7.61 12.60 -3.36
N LEU A 78 6.93 12.47 -2.22
CA LEU A 78 7.23 13.25 -1.02
C LEU A 78 8.67 13.00 -0.53
N ALA A 79 9.10 11.74 -0.48
CA ALA A 79 10.46 11.39 -0.12
C ALA A 79 11.50 11.96 -1.10
N ALA A 80 11.14 12.09 -2.37
CA ALA A 80 11.93 12.72 -3.42
C ALA A 80 11.79 14.25 -3.47
N GLN A 81 11.12 14.87 -2.48
CA GLN A 81 10.91 16.32 -2.38
C GLN A 81 10.15 16.92 -3.58
N LEU A 82 9.28 16.14 -4.22
CA LEU A 82 8.35 16.63 -5.24
C LEU A 82 7.10 17.23 -4.58
N ASN A 83 6.40 18.12 -5.30
CA ASN A 83 5.19 18.73 -4.79
C ASN A 83 4.02 17.74 -4.90
N ILE A 84 3.47 17.32 -3.76
CA ILE A 84 2.34 16.39 -3.67
C ILE A 84 1.02 17.05 -3.29
N GLY A 85 0.97 18.39 -3.21
CA GLY A 85 -0.20 19.12 -2.76
C GLY A 85 -0.73 18.60 -1.41
N ASN A 86 -2.04 18.36 -1.36
CA ASN A 86 -2.75 17.79 -0.21
C ASN A 86 -3.26 16.35 -0.47
N GLY A 87 -2.63 15.62 -1.39
CA GLY A 87 -3.16 14.34 -1.85
C GLY A 87 -3.19 13.27 -0.76
N LEU A 88 -2.23 13.30 0.17
CA LEU A 88 -2.15 12.35 1.28
C LEU A 88 -3.20 12.63 2.36
N GLU A 89 -3.54 13.90 2.61
CA GLU A 89 -4.58 14.30 3.57
C GLU A 89 -5.94 13.72 3.15
N GLY A 90 -6.27 13.79 1.86
CA GLY A 90 -7.50 13.19 1.35
C GLY A 90 -7.52 11.67 1.47
N ALA A 91 -6.40 11.03 1.19
CA ALA A 91 -6.27 9.59 1.33
C ALA A 91 -6.46 9.12 2.79
N LYS A 92 -6.05 9.91 3.79
CA LYS A 92 -6.32 9.62 5.21
C LYS A 92 -7.82 9.56 5.49
N CYS A 93 -8.59 10.54 5.01
CA CYS A 93 -10.04 10.56 5.15
C CYS A 93 -10.69 9.33 4.51
N TRP A 94 -10.21 8.93 3.32
CA TRP A 94 -10.65 7.72 2.65
C TRP A 94 -10.36 6.45 3.45
N LEU A 95 -9.14 6.29 3.95
CA LEU A 95 -8.73 5.12 4.71
C LEU A 95 -9.60 4.93 5.96
N GLU A 96 -9.71 6.00 6.76
CA GLU A 96 -10.47 6.02 8.01
C GLU A 96 -11.95 5.65 7.79
N ARG A 97 -12.59 6.30 6.82
CA ARG A 97 -14.00 6.05 6.51
C ARG A 97 -14.23 4.64 5.99
N THR A 98 -13.37 4.19 5.07
CA THR A 98 -13.45 2.85 4.48
C THR A 98 -13.31 1.77 5.55
N TRP A 99 -12.30 1.88 6.42
CA TRP A 99 -12.06 0.89 7.47
C TRP A 99 -13.19 0.88 8.51
N LYS A 100 -13.66 2.04 8.99
CA LYS A 100 -14.74 2.12 9.98
C LYS A 100 -16.08 1.59 9.46
N LEU A 101 -16.43 1.88 8.21
CA LEU A 101 -17.66 1.35 7.59
C LEU A 101 -17.60 -0.17 7.41
N THR A 102 -16.41 -0.69 7.12
CA THR A 102 -16.21 -2.14 6.95
C THR A 102 -16.18 -2.87 8.30
N ASN A 103 -15.80 -2.18 9.37
CA ASN A 103 -15.64 -2.74 10.71
C ASN A 103 -16.49 -1.94 11.73
N PRO A 104 -17.83 -2.07 11.75
CA PRO A 104 -18.71 -1.22 12.57
C PRO A 104 -18.45 -1.32 14.08
N ASP A 105 -17.96 -2.47 14.56
CA ASP A 105 -17.59 -2.72 15.95
C ASP A 105 -16.09 -2.47 16.25
N TRP A 106 -15.39 -1.72 15.39
CA TRP A 106 -13.94 -1.52 15.48
C TRP A 106 -13.45 -1.06 16.86
N ALA A 107 -14.24 -0.27 17.59
CA ALA A 107 -13.90 0.24 18.91
C ALA A 107 -13.79 -0.86 19.99
N LYS A 108 -14.29 -2.06 19.71
CA LYS A 108 -14.20 -3.24 20.58
C LYS A 108 -13.05 -4.18 20.19
N LEU A 109 -12.34 -3.90 19.09
CA LEU A 109 -11.25 -4.75 18.63
C LEU A 109 -10.05 -4.65 19.58
N ASP A 110 -9.53 -5.81 19.97
CA ASP A 110 -8.25 -5.92 20.65
C ASP A 110 -7.13 -5.80 19.60
N PRO A 111 -6.21 -4.82 19.67
CA PRO A 111 -5.14 -4.70 18.68
C PRO A 111 -4.25 -5.96 18.61
N TYR A 112 -4.06 -6.68 19.71
CA TYR A 112 -3.14 -7.82 19.76
C TYR A 112 -3.75 -9.14 19.29
N LYS A 113 -5.08 -9.25 19.23
CA LYS A 113 -5.79 -10.50 18.94
C LYS A 113 -6.88 -10.37 17.88
N GLY A 114 -7.43 -9.17 17.72
CA GLY A 114 -8.50 -8.88 16.80
C GLY A 114 -8.02 -8.91 15.36
N GLU A 115 -8.94 -9.25 14.48
CA GLU A 115 -8.78 -9.18 13.03
C GLU A 115 -9.76 -8.13 12.50
N SER A 116 -9.35 -7.40 11.47
CA SER A 116 -10.24 -6.46 10.77
C SER A 116 -10.15 -6.64 9.27
N LEU A 117 -11.15 -6.12 8.57
CA LEU A 117 -11.31 -6.32 7.14
C LEU A 117 -11.07 -5.02 6.38
N PHE A 118 -10.70 -5.13 5.11
CA PHE A 118 -10.62 -3.97 4.22
C PHE A 118 -11.20 -4.31 2.85
N PRO A 119 -12.11 -3.49 2.31
CA PRO A 119 -12.89 -3.83 1.13
C PRO A 119 -12.16 -3.42 -0.16
N TYR A 120 -12.70 -3.89 -1.28
CA TYR A 120 -12.20 -3.55 -2.61
C TYR A 120 -12.59 -2.15 -3.06
N GLY A 121 -13.73 -1.64 -2.61
CA GLY A 121 -14.06 -0.24 -2.86
C GLY A 121 -15.16 0.35 -1.99
N LEU A 122 -15.19 1.68 -1.99
CA LEU A 122 -16.13 2.52 -1.27
C LEU A 122 -16.74 3.57 -2.22
N MET A 123 -18.06 3.70 -2.21
CA MET A 123 -18.76 4.83 -2.83
C MET A 123 -18.78 6.03 -1.88
N SER A 124 -18.21 7.18 -2.28
CA SER A 124 -18.12 8.37 -1.41
C SER A 124 -19.45 9.09 -1.20
N ASP A 125 -20.41 8.90 -2.10
CA ASP A 125 -21.77 9.47 -2.05
C ASP A 125 -22.74 8.64 -1.19
N THR A 126 -22.69 7.31 -1.28
CA THR A 126 -23.66 6.43 -0.59
C THR A 126 -23.11 5.64 0.58
N ASP A 127 -21.81 5.72 0.89
CA ASP A 127 -21.14 4.84 1.86
C ASP A 127 -21.22 3.34 1.53
N LYS A 128 -21.53 2.99 0.28
CA LYS A 128 -21.67 1.60 -0.11
C LYS A 128 -20.30 0.94 -0.22
N ILE A 129 -20.13 -0.15 0.51
CA ILE A 129 -18.94 -1.00 0.49
C ILE A 129 -19.10 -2.11 -0.55
N TYR A 130 -18.09 -2.27 -1.40
CA TYR A 130 -17.93 -3.43 -2.27
C TYR A 130 -16.85 -4.33 -1.69
N TYR A 131 -17.30 -5.38 -1.00
CA TYR A 131 -16.38 -6.26 -0.31
C TYR A 131 -15.78 -7.32 -1.25
N HIS A 132 -14.48 -7.22 -1.45
CA HIS A 132 -13.58 -8.29 -1.86
C HIS A 132 -12.27 -8.02 -1.09
N PRO A 133 -11.65 -9.04 -0.45
CA PRO A 133 -10.61 -8.81 0.55
C PRO A 133 -9.41 -8.04 -0.02
N LEU A 134 -9.06 -6.91 0.59
CA LEU A 134 -7.87 -6.10 0.30
C LEU A 134 -7.21 -5.58 1.58
N GLU A 135 -7.18 -6.41 2.63
CA GLU A 135 -6.53 -6.07 3.91
C GLU A 135 -5.06 -5.67 3.72
N CYS A 136 -4.37 -6.32 2.77
CA CYS A 136 -3.00 -5.99 2.38
C CYS A 136 -2.85 -4.52 1.95
N VAL A 137 -3.83 -3.99 1.21
CA VAL A 137 -3.83 -2.60 0.74
C VAL A 137 -4.22 -1.65 1.86
N GLY A 138 -5.25 -2.00 2.64
CA GLY A 138 -5.64 -1.22 3.81
C GLY A 138 -4.46 -1.04 4.78
N ALA A 139 -3.71 -2.11 5.04
CA ALA A 139 -2.61 -2.10 5.98
C ALA A 139 -1.40 -1.28 5.49
N VAL A 140 -1.02 -1.42 4.21
CA VAL A 140 0.07 -0.57 3.66
C VAL A 140 -0.34 0.91 3.67
N CYS A 141 -1.61 1.19 3.38
CA CYS A 141 -2.13 2.55 3.41
C CYS A 141 -2.11 3.09 4.82
N ALA A 142 -2.49 2.30 5.83
CA ALA A 142 -2.41 2.69 7.23
C ALA A 142 -0.98 3.10 7.61
N VAL A 143 0.01 2.23 7.30
CA VAL A 143 1.43 2.52 7.53
C VAL A 143 1.84 3.85 6.88
N TYR A 144 1.57 3.99 5.58
CA TYR A 144 2.01 5.16 4.84
C TYR A 144 1.25 6.42 5.24
N LEU A 145 -0.02 6.32 5.59
CA LEU A 145 -0.82 7.46 6.00
C LEU A 145 -0.64 7.85 7.48
N GLY A 146 0.26 7.17 8.20
CA GLY A 146 0.78 7.63 9.49
C GLY A 146 0.34 6.81 10.70
N HIS A 147 -0.28 5.64 10.49
CA HIS A 147 -0.50 4.69 11.57
C HIS A 147 0.80 3.95 11.90
N HIS A 148 0.99 3.65 13.17
CA HIS A 148 2.20 3.03 13.70
C HIS A 148 1.83 1.80 14.54
N ALA A 149 2.80 0.95 14.87
CA ALA A 149 2.52 -0.23 15.68
C ALA A 149 1.84 0.16 17.00
N GLY A 150 0.88 -0.66 17.43
CA GLY A 150 -0.06 -0.38 18.52
C GLY A 150 -1.36 0.32 18.08
N ASP A 151 -1.43 0.88 16.87
CA ASP A 151 -2.68 1.40 16.31
C ASP A 151 -3.66 0.27 15.97
N VAL A 152 -4.92 0.39 16.40
CA VAL A 152 -5.92 -0.68 16.27
C VAL A 152 -6.19 -1.06 14.81
N MET A 153 -6.18 -0.12 13.87
CA MET A 153 -6.40 -0.42 12.44
C MET A 153 -5.22 -1.23 11.89
N LEU A 154 -4.01 -0.72 12.07
CA LEU A 154 -2.81 -1.37 11.55
C LEU A 154 -2.60 -2.74 12.18
N GLU A 155 -2.73 -2.85 13.50
CA GLU A 155 -2.50 -4.10 14.23
C GLU A 155 -3.49 -5.20 13.81
N THR A 156 -4.78 -4.86 13.70
CA THR A 156 -5.82 -5.85 13.37
C THR A 156 -5.78 -6.27 11.90
N LEU A 157 -5.45 -5.36 10.98
CA LEU A 157 -5.18 -5.72 9.58
C LEU A 157 -3.93 -6.59 9.46
N ALA A 158 -2.88 -6.29 10.24
CA ALA A 158 -1.67 -7.10 10.28
C ALA A 158 -1.94 -8.51 10.82
N ASN A 159 -2.80 -8.66 11.83
CA ASN A 159 -3.25 -9.97 12.31
C ASN A 159 -3.96 -10.75 11.20
N THR A 160 -4.88 -10.13 10.47
CA THR A 160 -5.58 -10.78 9.36
C THR A 160 -4.62 -11.23 8.26
N ILE A 161 -3.61 -10.42 7.93
CA ILE A 161 -2.55 -10.79 6.99
C ILE A 161 -1.79 -12.03 7.48
N MET A 162 -1.35 -12.05 8.75
CA MET A 162 -0.60 -13.18 9.30
C MET A 162 -1.43 -14.47 9.31
N THR A 163 -2.70 -14.39 9.71
CA THR A 163 -3.61 -15.55 9.78
C THR A 163 -3.98 -16.09 8.40
N LYS A 164 -4.27 -15.21 7.43
CA LYS A 164 -4.97 -15.61 6.19
C LYS A 164 -4.15 -15.45 4.90
N GLN A 165 -3.09 -14.63 4.92
CA GLN A 165 -2.39 -14.22 3.69
C GLN A 165 -0.90 -14.55 3.70
N THR A 166 -0.39 -15.23 4.73
CA THR A 166 0.99 -15.74 4.74
C THR A 166 1.14 -16.84 3.69
N PRO A 167 2.04 -16.70 2.69
CA PRO A 167 2.15 -17.68 1.62
C PRO A 167 2.72 -19.02 2.11
N ALA A 168 2.06 -20.11 1.73
CA ALA A 168 2.48 -21.47 2.04
C ALA A 168 3.46 -22.06 1.01
N ALA A 169 3.41 -21.61 -0.24
CA ALA A 169 4.28 -22.04 -1.32
C ALA A 169 4.35 -20.96 -2.41
N TYR A 170 5.29 -21.14 -3.34
CA TYR A 170 5.29 -20.44 -4.62
C TYR A 170 4.77 -21.41 -5.71
N PRO A 171 4.01 -20.95 -6.72
CA PRO A 171 3.51 -19.59 -6.92
C PRO A 171 2.45 -19.20 -5.90
N CYS A 172 2.30 -17.90 -5.67
CA CYS A 172 1.29 -17.31 -4.80
C CYS A 172 0.88 -15.93 -5.35
N ASN A 173 -0.11 -15.30 -4.72
CA ASN A 173 -0.51 -13.94 -5.04
C ASN A 173 0.61 -12.94 -4.76
N THR A 174 1.45 -12.67 -5.78
CA THR A 174 2.62 -11.79 -5.65
C THR A 174 2.25 -10.34 -5.40
N TYR A 175 1.04 -9.93 -5.80
CA TYR A 175 0.49 -8.61 -5.48
C TYR A 175 0.25 -8.50 -3.97
N PHE A 176 -0.48 -9.43 -3.35
CA PHE A 176 -0.66 -9.45 -1.88
C PHE A 176 0.66 -9.60 -1.15
N MET A 177 1.54 -10.50 -1.62
CA MET A 177 2.85 -10.72 -1.03
C MET A 177 3.65 -9.41 -0.93
N TYR A 178 3.67 -8.60 -1.98
CA TYR A 178 4.39 -7.33 -1.98
C TYR A 178 3.84 -6.36 -0.93
N TYR A 179 2.53 -6.10 -0.94
CA TYR A 179 1.88 -5.22 0.03
C TYR A 179 2.02 -5.68 1.48
N ASN A 180 1.86 -6.99 1.70
CA ASN A 180 2.03 -7.60 3.01
C ASN A 180 3.47 -7.49 3.50
N THR A 181 4.45 -7.65 2.61
CA THR A 181 5.86 -7.49 2.97
C THR A 181 6.18 -6.07 3.40
N LEU A 182 5.68 -5.04 2.70
CA LEU A 182 5.82 -3.64 3.11
C LEU A 182 5.21 -3.39 4.49
N THR A 183 3.99 -3.91 4.71
CA THR A 183 3.28 -3.75 5.98
C THR A 183 4.02 -4.43 7.13
N MET A 184 4.34 -5.72 6.98
CA MET A 184 5.01 -6.50 8.04
C MET A 184 6.39 -5.92 8.36
N PHE A 185 7.12 -5.41 7.37
CA PHE A 185 8.38 -4.72 7.61
C PHE A 185 8.22 -3.50 8.53
N GLN A 186 7.17 -2.71 8.32
CA GLN A 186 6.93 -1.49 9.09
C GLN A 186 6.31 -1.76 10.47
N VAL A 187 5.49 -2.81 10.59
CA VAL A 187 5.01 -3.32 11.89
C VAL A 187 6.18 -3.88 12.71
N GLY A 188 7.14 -4.55 12.07
CA GLY A 188 8.35 -5.02 12.72
C GLY A 188 8.12 -6.20 13.68
N GLY A 189 9.01 -6.34 14.65
CA GLY A 189 8.91 -7.35 15.73
C GLY A 189 8.87 -8.80 15.25
N GLU A 190 8.18 -9.66 16.02
CA GLU A 190 8.06 -11.10 15.71
C GLU A 190 7.25 -11.37 14.43
N ARG A 191 6.28 -10.50 14.10
CA ARG A 191 5.54 -10.60 12.83
C ARG A 191 6.48 -10.45 11.64
N TRP A 192 7.35 -9.43 11.66
CA TRP A 192 8.36 -9.27 10.61
C TRP A 192 9.34 -10.44 10.53
N LYS A 193 9.86 -10.91 11.67
CA LYS A 193 10.80 -12.06 11.69
C LYS A 193 10.17 -13.29 11.05
N THR A 194 8.92 -13.59 11.43
CA THR A 194 8.15 -14.73 10.90
C THR A 194 7.88 -14.56 9.41
N TRP A 195 7.34 -13.40 9.01
CA TRP A 195 7.01 -13.11 7.61
C TRP A 195 8.25 -13.16 6.72
N ASN A 196 9.31 -12.42 7.08
CA ASN A 196 10.52 -12.30 6.28
C ASN A 196 11.25 -13.64 6.16
N GLY A 197 11.38 -14.40 7.26
CA GLY A 197 11.99 -15.72 7.22
C GLY A 197 11.28 -16.64 6.22
N ARG A 198 9.94 -16.63 6.23
CA ARG A 198 9.12 -17.42 5.32
C ARG A 198 9.23 -16.96 3.87
N VAL A 199 8.96 -15.67 3.62
CA VAL A 199 8.86 -15.12 2.26
C VAL A 199 10.22 -15.09 1.57
N ARG A 200 11.30 -14.72 2.27
CA ARG A 200 12.66 -14.74 1.72
C ARG A 200 13.02 -16.13 1.21
N ASP A 201 12.87 -17.15 2.06
CA ASP A 201 13.27 -18.51 1.71
C ASP A 201 12.40 -19.08 0.59
N LEU A 202 11.10 -18.80 0.63
CA LEU A 202 10.16 -19.18 -0.43
C LEU A 202 10.58 -18.58 -1.78
N LEU A 203 10.89 -17.29 -1.84
CA LEU A 203 11.27 -16.62 -3.08
C LEU A 203 12.64 -17.05 -3.57
N VAL A 204 13.65 -17.11 -2.71
CA VAL A 204 15.02 -17.53 -3.11
C VAL A 204 15.03 -18.98 -3.62
N ASN A 205 14.20 -19.86 -3.05
CA ASN A 205 14.07 -21.23 -3.53
C ASN A 205 13.28 -21.34 -4.83
N ALA A 206 12.29 -20.46 -5.06
CA ALA A 206 11.51 -20.43 -6.28
C ALA A 206 12.18 -19.68 -7.44
N GLN A 207 13.25 -18.91 -7.17
CA GLN A 207 13.99 -18.19 -8.20
C GLN A 207 14.58 -19.18 -9.19
N ARG A 208 14.37 -18.95 -10.49
CA ARG A 208 14.96 -19.78 -11.54
C ARG A 208 16.49 -19.71 -11.46
N LYS A 209 17.12 -20.88 -11.53
CA LYS A 209 18.58 -21.06 -11.52
C LYS A 209 18.98 -21.77 -12.81
N GLY A 210 19.83 -21.17 -13.63
CA GLY A 210 20.33 -21.76 -14.87
C GLY A 210 21.20 -20.80 -15.68
N ASN A 211 21.57 -21.18 -16.90
CA ASN A 211 22.42 -20.36 -17.77
C ASN A 211 21.65 -19.73 -18.95
N GLY A 212 20.34 -19.50 -18.78
CA GLY A 212 19.44 -19.03 -19.84
C GLY A 212 18.85 -17.65 -19.58
N CYS A 213 18.10 -17.12 -20.54
CA CYS A 213 17.51 -15.76 -20.47
C CYS A 213 16.51 -15.55 -19.31
N PHE A 214 16.03 -16.62 -18.68
CA PHE A 214 15.11 -16.55 -17.54
C PHE A 214 15.78 -16.79 -16.19
N ASP A 215 17.11 -16.94 -16.16
CA ASP A 215 17.85 -17.04 -14.90
C ASP A 215 17.61 -15.81 -14.02
N GLY A 216 17.45 -16.04 -12.72
CA GLY A 216 17.13 -14.98 -11.75
C GLY A 216 15.68 -14.50 -11.73
N SER A 217 14.81 -14.98 -12.63
CA SER A 217 13.39 -14.61 -12.67
C SER A 217 12.49 -15.56 -11.88
N TRP A 218 11.20 -15.20 -11.77
CA TRP A 218 10.16 -16.08 -11.20
C TRP A 218 9.07 -16.40 -12.22
N ASP A 219 8.57 -17.63 -12.18
CA ASP A 219 7.48 -18.10 -13.05
C ASP A 219 6.14 -17.52 -12.59
N TRP A 220 5.41 -16.89 -13.51
CA TRP A 220 4.18 -16.16 -13.19
C TRP A 220 2.93 -17.04 -13.16
N ASP A 221 2.99 -18.25 -13.74
CA ASP A 221 1.85 -19.15 -13.81
C ASP A 221 1.42 -19.56 -12.39
N GLY A 222 0.12 -19.58 -12.13
CA GLY A 222 -0.44 -19.84 -10.79
C GLY A 222 -0.25 -18.73 -9.74
N THR A 223 0.20 -17.53 -10.11
CA THR A 223 0.25 -16.39 -9.16
C THR A 223 -1.12 -15.75 -8.89
N GLU A 224 -2.15 -16.03 -9.71
CA GLU A 224 -3.58 -15.76 -9.44
C GLU A 224 -3.92 -14.37 -8.83
N PHE A 225 -3.40 -13.28 -9.42
CA PHE A 225 -3.74 -11.90 -9.04
C PHE A 225 -4.20 -11.05 -10.23
N PRO A 226 -4.99 -9.97 -10.04
CA PRO A 226 -5.36 -9.07 -11.13
C PRO A 226 -4.13 -8.50 -11.86
N GLY A 227 -3.97 -8.82 -13.14
CA GLY A 227 -2.80 -8.43 -13.93
C GLY A 227 -1.69 -9.48 -14.01
N HIS A 228 -1.86 -10.68 -13.43
CA HIS A 228 -0.89 -11.77 -13.56
C HIS A 228 -0.56 -12.14 -15.02
N GLN A 229 -1.50 -11.86 -15.93
CA GLN A 229 -1.34 -12.02 -17.38
C GLN A 229 -0.19 -11.20 -17.98
N ILE A 230 0.26 -10.13 -17.30
CA ILE A 230 1.45 -9.35 -17.69
C ILE A 230 2.72 -10.23 -17.61
N GLY A 231 2.65 -11.31 -16.85
CA GLY A 231 3.57 -12.42 -16.92
C GLY A 231 4.85 -12.22 -16.13
N ARG A 232 5.93 -12.83 -16.63
CA ARG A 232 7.22 -12.98 -15.92
C ARG A 232 7.80 -11.66 -15.43
N VAL A 233 7.71 -10.60 -16.22
CA VAL A 233 8.29 -9.28 -15.89
C VAL A 233 7.66 -8.74 -14.60
N LEU A 234 6.34 -8.76 -14.49
CA LEU A 234 5.64 -8.24 -13.33
C LEU A 234 5.85 -9.11 -12.09
N SER A 235 5.78 -10.43 -12.25
CA SER A 235 6.04 -11.36 -11.13
C SER A 235 7.46 -11.19 -10.59
N THR A 236 8.45 -11.11 -11.49
CA THR A 236 9.86 -10.87 -11.12
C THR A 236 10.02 -9.54 -10.40
N ALA A 237 9.39 -8.47 -10.89
CA ALA A 237 9.43 -7.17 -10.22
C ALA A 237 8.86 -7.25 -8.79
N TYR A 238 7.68 -7.86 -8.57
CA TYR A 238 7.12 -8.01 -7.22
C TYR A 238 8.00 -8.87 -6.30
N CYS A 239 8.60 -9.95 -6.81
CA CYS A 239 9.53 -10.77 -6.03
C CYS A 239 10.76 -9.97 -5.62
N CYS A 240 11.41 -9.24 -6.55
CA CYS A 240 12.56 -8.39 -6.24
C CYS A 240 12.18 -7.29 -5.23
N LEU A 241 11.10 -6.55 -5.50
CA LEU A 241 10.62 -5.48 -4.62
C LEU A 241 10.34 -5.99 -3.20
N SER A 242 9.82 -7.22 -3.05
CA SER A 242 9.57 -7.84 -1.74
C SER A 242 10.86 -8.22 -1.03
N LEU A 243 11.84 -8.79 -1.74
CA LEU A 243 13.15 -9.13 -1.18
C LEU A 243 13.98 -7.89 -0.81
N GLU A 244 13.72 -6.75 -1.45
CA GLU A 244 14.48 -5.52 -1.28
C GLU A 244 13.92 -4.57 -0.22
N VAL A 245 12.74 -4.82 0.35
CA VAL A 245 12.03 -3.88 1.25
C VAL A 245 12.94 -3.33 2.35
N TYR A 246 13.72 -4.19 3.00
CA TYR A 246 14.58 -3.84 4.13
C TYR A 246 15.94 -3.23 3.72
N TYR A 247 16.26 -3.20 2.43
CA TYR A 247 17.37 -2.42 1.89
C TYR A 247 16.92 -1.04 1.38
N ARG A 248 15.65 -0.92 1.01
CA ARG A 248 15.08 0.29 0.37
C ARG A 248 14.42 1.26 1.35
N TYR A 249 13.89 0.75 2.46
CA TYR A 249 13.16 1.57 3.44
C TYR A 249 13.78 1.46 4.83
N ALA A 250 13.79 2.57 5.56
CA ALA A 250 14.01 2.54 7.00
C ALA A 250 12.71 2.09 7.71
N GLN A 251 12.85 1.31 8.79
CA GLN A 251 11.71 1.03 9.67
C GLN A 251 11.36 2.29 10.46
N VAL A 252 10.07 2.63 10.55
CA VAL A 252 9.61 3.79 11.31
C VAL A 252 10.05 3.73 12.78
N GLN A 253 10.08 2.53 13.40
CA GLN A 253 10.52 2.36 14.80
C GLN A 253 12.05 2.28 14.98
N GLY A 254 12.82 2.18 13.90
CA GLY A 254 14.29 2.05 13.92
C GLY A 254 15.04 3.37 13.71
N ALA A 255 14.33 4.45 13.33
CA ALA A 255 14.90 5.78 13.16
C ALA A 255 15.18 6.45 14.51
N LYS A 256 16.14 5.90 15.29
CA LYS A 256 16.87 6.75 16.23
C LYS A 256 17.55 7.85 15.41
N GLU A 257 17.31 9.10 15.80
CA GLU A 257 17.96 10.32 15.33
C GLU A 257 19.37 10.07 14.78
N LYS A 258 19.49 9.85 13.47
CA LYS A 258 20.71 10.25 12.77
C LYS A 258 20.49 11.69 12.40
N SER A 259 21.00 12.59 13.25
CA SER A 259 21.03 14.02 12.99
C SER A 259 21.53 14.25 11.57
N LEU A 260 20.73 14.92 10.76
CA LEU A 260 21.19 15.57 9.54
C LEU A 260 22.29 16.55 9.96
N ARG A 261 23.52 16.26 9.57
CA ARG A 261 24.57 17.26 9.39
C ARG A 261 24.47 17.80 7.98
#